data_AF-A0A6A6JRM5-F1
#
_entry.id   AF-A0A6A6JRM5-F1
#
_cell.length_a   1.000
_cell.length_b   1.000
_cell.length_c   1.000
_cell.angle_alpha   90.00
_cell.angle_beta   90.00
_cell.angle_gamma   90.00
#
_symmetry.space_group_name_H-M   'P 1'
#
loop_
_entity.id
_entity.type
_entity.pdbx_description
1 polymer ?
#
loop_
_entity_poly.entity_id
_entity_poly.type
_entity_poly.pdbx_seq_one_letter_code
_entity_poly.pdbx_strand_id
1 'polypeptide(L)'
;MEDHPKPVNPPMPTLPPTDSQNELLSFLSTHPFIKPTLIDKIHGCIIGSALGDAIGLYTEFLNKEISGKTYPGRKFSLVDPVTEWYQDHHRNKFDPCAWTDDTDHALLLLLAYLSSQNLTTLPQDFASRLSIWIEQGLLALGRPPCGIGRLVGGVVTRSDYLFDPVARATKEWVNAGRKVAPNGSLMRTHPIGVIGVGLHEEEAWRVAAGVGRTTHVDPRCTLACCISVGVIRGILRGEVNDENDLDALMERAFEWVCAQPNLANPDSDPDIVDLSGRLHREDFTRYVYANRFEDLELDDRDKIGYVYKCLGSAILALRLGMRATRNQQGALPPDSIFEDIMADLIMEGGDADTNGAAAGALLGAWLGYSQLPPHWKNGLKHRDWLANKIGRLIRAVGIEGSRALEFEEDEAPDGGRGLMTRSELEKRDQDMVYRLLEKDRLRREEEEKARKKEGRRIAGWLKR
;
A
#
# COMPACT_ATOMS: atom_id res chain seq x y z
N MET A 1 39.49 15.72 -11.21
CA MET A 1 38.36 14.88 -10.80
C MET A 1 37.85 14.25 -12.07
N GLU A 2 38.17 12.99 -12.29
CA GLU A 2 37.64 12.25 -13.44
C GLU A 2 36.12 12.16 -13.26
N ASP A 3 35.40 12.67 -14.26
CA ASP A 3 33.95 12.63 -14.33
C ASP A 3 33.56 11.19 -14.66
N HIS A 4 33.52 10.33 -13.64
CA HIS A 4 33.00 8.98 -13.81
C HIS A 4 31.57 9.12 -14.34
N PRO A 5 31.23 8.48 -15.47
CA PRO A 5 29.89 8.57 -16.03
C PRO A 5 28.91 8.13 -14.94
N LYS A 6 28.03 9.05 -14.52
CA LYS A 6 26.97 8.71 -13.57
C LYS A 6 26.26 7.48 -14.11
N PRO A 7 26.17 6.40 -13.31
CA PRO A 7 25.48 5.21 -13.78
C PRO A 7 24.06 5.62 -14.21
N VAL A 8 23.68 5.30 -15.45
CA VAL A 8 22.39 5.71 -16.01
C VAL A 8 21.33 4.72 -15.53
N ASN A 9 20.23 5.21 -14.95
CA ASN A 9 19.11 4.33 -14.56
C ASN A 9 18.66 3.53 -15.80
N PRO A 10 18.27 2.24 -15.66
CA PRO A 10 17.63 1.55 -16.77
C PRO A 10 16.43 2.40 -17.24
N PRO A 11 16.29 2.65 -18.55
CA PRO A 11 15.26 3.54 -19.04
C PRO A 11 13.88 3.00 -18.65
N MET A 12 12.97 3.91 -18.29
CA MET A 12 11.58 3.55 -18.06
C MET A 12 11.01 2.88 -19.31
N PRO A 13 10.28 1.76 -19.19
CA PRO A 13 9.69 1.12 -20.34
C PRO A 13 8.67 2.07 -21.00
N THR A 14 8.49 1.91 -22.31
CA THR A 14 7.33 2.45 -23.01
C THR A 14 6.25 1.37 -23.05
N LEU A 15 4.99 1.76 -23.22
CA LEU A 15 3.98 0.76 -23.54
C LEU A 15 4.39 0.00 -24.82
N PRO A 16 4.27 -1.34 -24.85
CA PRO A 16 4.59 -2.09 -26.06
C PRO A 16 3.65 -1.67 -27.20
N PRO A 17 4.09 -1.76 -28.46
CA PRO A 17 3.21 -1.65 -29.61
C PRO A 17 2.01 -2.61 -29.48
N THR A 18 0.88 -2.26 -30.11
CA THR A 18 -0.38 -3.03 -29.99
C THR A 18 -0.19 -4.52 -30.26
N ASP A 19 0.60 -4.91 -31.27
CA ASP A 19 0.83 -6.31 -31.61
C ASP A 19 1.61 -7.07 -30.52
N SER A 20 2.66 -6.46 -29.96
CA SER A 20 3.43 -7.04 -28.85
C SER A 20 2.61 -7.13 -27.57
N GLN A 21 1.74 -6.15 -27.31
CA GLN A 21 0.79 -6.24 -26.20
C GLN A 21 -0.24 -7.35 -26.40
N ASN A 22 -0.76 -7.53 -27.60
CA ASN A 22 -1.71 -8.61 -27.91
C ASN A 22 -1.06 -9.97 -27.65
N GLU A 23 0.22 -10.12 -27.95
CA GLU A 23 0.99 -11.31 -27.62
C GLU A 23 1.14 -11.50 -26.10
N LEU A 24 1.53 -10.45 -25.36
CA LEU A 24 1.66 -10.48 -23.90
C LEU A 24 0.34 -10.82 -23.19
N LEU A 25 -0.80 -10.40 -23.75
CA LEU A 25 -2.14 -10.65 -23.22
C LEU A 25 -2.84 -11.85 -23.86
N SER A 26 -2.17 -12.60 -24.73
CA SER A 26 -2.76 -13.74 -25.44
C SER A 26 -3.31 -14.82 -24.49
N PHE A 27 -2.70 -14.96 -23.29
CA PHE A 27 -3.15 -15.88 -22.24
C PHE A 27 -4.61 -15.67 -21.80
N LEU A 28 -5.14 -14.45 -21.96
CA LEU A 28 -6.54 -14.14 -21.66
C LEU A 28 -7.53 -14.96 -22.49
N SER A 29 -7.08 -15.41 -23.67
CA SER A 29 -7.89 -16.19 -24.61
C SER A 29 -7.70 -17.70 -24.47
N THR A 30 -6.81 -18.16 -23.58
CA THR A 30 -6.51 -19.59 -23.40
C THR A 30 -7.72 -20.36 -22.86
N HIS A 31 -8.57 -19.74 -22.04
CA HIS A 31 -9.79 -20.34 -21.50
C HIS A 31 -10.83 -19.27 -21.15
N PRO A 32 -12.15 -19.49 -21.38
CA PRO A 32 -13.20 -18.49 -21.14
C PRO A 32 -13.28 -17.95 -19.70
N PHE A 33 -12.79 -18.71 -18.72
CA PHE A 33 -12.78 -18.29 -17.31
C PHE A 33 -11.56 -17.44 -16.91
N ILE A 34 -10.47 -17.42 -17.69
CA ILE A 34 -9.25 -16.68 -17.31
C ILE A 34 -9.54 -15.19 -17.17
N LYS A 35 -10.24 -14.58 -18.13
CA LYS A 35 -10.54 -13.15 -18.08
C LYS A 35 -11.45 -12.77 -16.90
N PRO A 36 -12.61 -13.41 -16.66
CA PRO A 36 -13.42 -13.15 -15.47
C PRO A 36 -12.66 -13.35 -14.16
N THR A 37 -11.87 -14.43 -14.05
CA THR A 37 -11.05 -14.69 -12.85
C THR A 37 -9.98 -13.61 -12.66
N LEU A 38 -9.32 -13.17 -13.74
CA LEU A 38 -8.36 -12.08 -13.68
C LEU A 38 -9.00 -10.78 -13.21
N ILE A 39 -10.18 -10.43 -13.73
CA ILE A 39 -10.93 -9.23 -13.31
C ILE A 39 -11.29 -9.32 -11.82
N ASP A 40 -11.77 -10.47 -11.34
CA ASP A 40 -12.06 -10.70 -9.92
C ASP A 40 -10.80 -10.52 -9.06
N LYS A 41 -9.64 -11.03 -9.51
CA LYS A 41 -8.34 -10.87 -8.84
C LYS A 41 -7.84 -9.42 -8.85
N ILE A 42 -8.07 -8.66 -9.92
CA ILE A 42 -7.70 -7.23 -9.97
C ILE A 42 -8.53 -6.42 -8.98
N HIS A 43 -9.85 -6.62 -8.95
CA HIS A 43 -10.70 -6.01 -7.93
C HIS A 43 -10.28 -6.47 -6.53
N GLY A 44 -9.95 -7.75 -6.37
CA GLY A 44 -9.45 -8.31 -5.12
C GLY A 44 -8.18 -7.63 -4.64
N CYS A 45 -7.22 -7.38 -5.53
CA CYS A 45 -5.96 -6.72 -5.21
C CYS A 45 -6.16 -5.28 -4.71
N ILE A 46 -6.85 -4.45 -5.50
CA ILE A 46 -6.97 -3.01 -5.19
C ILE A 46 -7.91 -2.79 -4.01
N ILE A 47 -9.06 -3.48 -3.96
CA ILE A 47 -9.99 -3.37 -2.83
C ILE A 47 -9.42 -4.06 -1.59
N GLY A 48 -8.75 -5.20 -1.74
CA GLY A 48 -8.11 -5.90 -0.63
C GLY A 48 -7.05 -5.05 0.06
N SER A 49 -6.26 -4.29 -0.72
CA SER A 49 -5.33 -3.30 -0.17
C SER A 49 -6.06 -2.21 0.62
N ALA A 50 -7.10 -1.59 0.04
CA ALA A 50 -7.87 -0.55 0.72
C ALA A 50 -8.61 -1.05 1.97
N LEU A 51 -9.04 -2.32 1.99
CA LEU A 51 -9.60 -2.95 3.19
C LEU A 51 -8.54 -3.19 4.26
N GLY A 52 -7.36 -3.67 3.86
CA GLY A 52 -6.24 -3.88 4.77
C GLY A 52 -5.79 -2.59 5.46
N ASP A 53 -5.71 -1.50 4.69
CA ASP A 53 -5.49 -0.14 5.18
C ASP A 53 -6.60 0.26 6.19
N ALA A 54 -7.86 0.26 5.76
CA ALA A 54 -8.97 0.75 6.58
C ALA A 54 -9.18 -0.05 7.89
N ILE A 55 -9.00 -1.39 7.86
CA ILE A 55 -9.10 -2.23 9.06
C ILE A 55 -7.81 -2.13 9.88
N GLY A 56 -6.64 -2.01 9.25
CA GLY A 56 -5.36 -1.87 9.95
C GLY A 56 -5.26 -0.62 10.81
N LEU A 57 -5.92 0.48 10.42
CA LEU A 57 -6.06 1.70 11.23
C LEU A 57 -6.63 1.43 12.64
N TYR A 58 -7.41 0.35 12.84
CA TYR A 58 -7.94 0.00 14.15
C TYR A 58 -6.85 -0.32 15.18
N THR A 59 -5.70 -0.85 14.75
CA THR A 59 -4.61 -1.30 15.62
C THR A 59 -3.25 -0.65 15.35
N GLU A 60 -3.14 0.20 14.33
CA GLU A 60 -1.94 1.01 14.03
C GLU A 60 -1.32 1.69 15.27
N PHE A 61 -0.02 1.57 15.52
CA PHE A 61 0.69 2.06 16.71
C PHE A 61 0.25 1.47 18.06
N LEU A 62 -0.75 0.58 18.10
CA LEU A 62 -1.00 -0.25 19.27
C LEU A 62 0.00 -1.41 19.28
N ASN A 63 0.34 -1.92 20.46
CA ASN A 63 1.07 -3.17 20.56
C ASN A 63 0.08 -4.36 20.59
N LYS A 64 0.58 -5.57 20.35
CA LYS A 64 -0.25 -6.78 20.29
C LYS A 64 -1.12 -6.98 21.54
N GLU A 65 -0.57 -6.65 22.72
CA GLU A 65 -1.30 -6.77 23.99
C GLU A 65 -2.50 -5.81 24.06
N ILE A 66 -2.31 -4.54 23.68
CA ILE A 66 -3.37 -3.52 23.68
C ILE A 66 -4.41 -3.85 22.60
N SER A 67 -3.97 -4.28 21.41
CA SER A 67 -4.85 -4.76 20.34
C SER A 67 -5.74 -5.89 20.85
N GLY A 68 -5.16 -6.92 21.49
CA GLY A 68 -5.90 -8.05 22.07
C GLY A 68 -6.91 -7.67 23.15
N LYS A 69 -6.58 -6.68 24.01
CA LYS A 69 -7.52 -6.17 25.03
C LYS A 69 -8.65 -5.34 24.43
N THR A 70 -8.36 -4.58 23.37
CA THR A 70 -9.32 -3.70 22.71
C THR A 70 -10.29 -4.49 21.83
N TYR A 71 -9.78 -5.50 21.12
CA TYR A 71 -10.52 -6.31 20.16
C TYR A 71 -10.44 -7.81 20.50
N PRO A 72 -10.98 -8.26 21.64
CA PRO A 72 -10.83 -9.65 22.10
C PRO A 72 -11.48 -10.67 21.16
N GLY A 73 -12.49 -10.25 20.40
CA GLY A 73 -13.16 -11.09 19.40
C GLY A 73 -12.43 -11.19 18.07
N ARG A 74 -11.41 -10.34 17.82
CA ARG A 74 -10.68 -10.25 16.55
C ARG A 74 -11.59 -10.08 15.33
N LYS A 75 -12.71 -9.37 15.53
CA LYS A 75 -13.74 -9.13 14.51
C LYS A 75 -13.88 -7.63 14.30
N PHE A 76 -13.89 -7.25 13.03
CA PHE A 76 -14.06 -5.88 12.59
C PHE A 76 -15.26 -5.83 11.63
N SER A 77 -15.98 -4.71 11.61
CA SER A 77 -17.10 -4.47 10.72
C SER A 77 -17.07 -3.02 10.25
N LEU A 78 -17.21 -2.82 8.94
CA LEU A 78 -17.40 -1.51 8.32
C LEU A 78 -18.87 -1.24 7.99
N VAL A 79 -19.77 -2.17 8.30
CA VAL A 79 -21.23 -2.02 8.19
C VAL A 79 -21.87 -2.00 9.59
N ASP A 80 -23.09 -1.50 9.69
CA ASP A 80 -23.80 -1.35 10.97
C ASP A 80 -24.07 -2.71 11.67
N PRO A 81 -23.74 -2.85 12.97
CA PRO A 81 -23.00 -1.90 13.80
C PRO A 81 -21.51 -1.89 13.42
N VAL A 82 -21.00 -0.69 13.09
CA VAL A 82 -19.59 -0.48 12.75
C VAL A 82 -18.75 -0.73 14.02
N THR A 83 -17.62 -1.42 13.87
CA THR A 83 -16.70 -1.61 15.00
C THR A 83 -16.17 -0.25 15.44
N GLU A 84 -16.27 0.04 16.74
CA GLU A 84 -15.70 1.25 17.31
C GLU A 84 -14.17 1.14 17.33
N TRP A 85 -13.48 2.17 16.84
CA TRP A 85 -12.03 2.23 16.91
C TRP A 85 -11.54 2.52 18.35
N TYR A 86 -10.26 2.30 18.58
CA TYR A 86 -9.58 2.79 19.78
C TYR A 86 -9.57 4.34 19.76
N GLN A 87 -10.12 4.97 20.79
CA GLN A 87 -10.33 6.42 20.81
C GLN A 87 -9.04 7.18 21.16
N ASP A 88 -8.24 7.54 20.16
CA ASP A 88 -7.01 8.33 20.31
C ASP A 88 -6.94 9.52 19.33
N HIS A 89 -5.90 10.36 19.49
CA HIS A 89 -5.69 11.51 18.61
C HIS A 89 -5.38 11.12 17.16
N HIS A 90 -4.82 9.93 16.92
CA HIS A 90 -4.41 9.47 15.61
C HIS A 90 -5.62 9.08 14.75
N ARG A 91 -6.43 8.10 15.21
CA ARG A 91 -7.62 7.62 14.49
C ARG A 91 -8.64 8.72 14.28
N ASN A 92 -8.79 9.61 15.26
CA ASN A 92 -9.83 10.65 15.23
C ASN A 92 -9.74 11.63 14.04
N LYS A 93 -8.58 11.69 13.36
CA LYS A 93 -8.32 12.48 12.15
C LYS A 93 -9.01 11.93 10.92
N PHE A 94 -9.27 10.63 10.89
CA PHE A 94 -9.85 9.94 9.75
C PHE A 94 -11.38 9.93 9.82
N ASP A 95 -12.02 9.64 8.69
CA ASP A 95 -13.44 9.37 8.68
C ASP A 95 -13.69 7.88 8.97
N PRO A 96 -14.77 7.51 9.68
CA PRO A 96 -15.12 6.11 9.89
C PRO A 96 -15.23 5.34 8.57
N CYS A 97 -14.76 4.08 8.58
CA CYS A 97 -14.76 3.17 7.44
C CYS A 97 -13.97 3.65 6.22
N ALA A 98 -13.16 4.69 6.37
CA ALA A 98 -12.26 5.17 5.34
C ALA A 98 -10.84 4.62 5.54
N TRP A 99 -10.04 4.75 4.50
CA TRP A 99 -8.62 4.41 4.46
C TRP A 99 -7.72 5.61 4.83
N THR A 100 -6.41 5.39 4.88
CA THR A 100 -5.34 6.34 5.24
C THR A 100 -4.56 6.82 4.00
N ASP A 101 -3.29 7.20 4.17
CA ASP A 101 -2.41 7.62 3.08
C ASP A 101 -1.91 6.47 2.21
N ASP A 102 -1.96 5.22 2.66
CA ASP A 102 -1.58 4.05 1.87
C ASP A 102 -2.43 3.96 0.60
N THR A 103 -3.76 3.97 0.77
CA THR A 103 -4.71 3.96 -0.35
C THR A 103 -4.72 5.28 -1.10
N ASP A 104 -4.65 6.44 -0.42
CA ASP A 104 -4.61 7.73 -1.12
C ASP A 104 -3.40 7.80 -2.05
N HIS A 105 -2.20 7.42 -1.61
CA HIS A 105 -1.00 7.43 -2.45
C HIS A 105 -1.06 6.38 -3.57
N ALA A 106 -1.64 5.20 -3.33
CA ALA A 106 -1.88 4.22 -4.39
C ALA A 106 -2.82 4.79 -5.47
N LEU A 107 -3.83 5.57 -5.07
CA LEU A 107 -4.75 6.25 -5.97
C LEU A 107 -4.07 7.35 -6.77
N LEU A 108 -3.14 8.13 -6.20
CA LEU A 108 -2.39 9.12 -6.99
C LEU A 108 -1.65 8.47 -8.17
N LEU A 109 -1.07 7.30 -7.93
CA LEU A 109 -0.38 6.51 -8.96
C LEU A 109 -1.35 5.94 -10.00
N LEU A 110 -2.47 5.39 -9.55
CA LEU A 110 -3.52 4.87 -10.43
C LEU A 110 -4.07 5.99 -11.33
N LEU A 111 -4.42 7.15 -10.77
CA LEU A 111 -4.96 8.30 -11.50
C LEU A 111 -3.93 8.91 -12.46
N ALA A 112 -2.65 8.95 -12.09
CA ALA A 112 -1.56 9.35 -12.98
C ALA A 112 -1.50 8.46 -14.23
N TYR A 113 -1.63 7.15 -14.04
CA TYR A 113 -1.67 6.20 -15.15
C TYR A 113 -2.95 6.30 -15.98
N LEU A 114 -4.13 6.47 -15.37
CA LEU A 114 -5.38 6.62 -16.12
C LEU A 114 -5.40 7.88 -17.00
N SER A 115 -4.83 8.98 -16.49
CA SER A 115 -4.76 10.26 -17.20
C SER A 115 -3.87 10.21 -18.45
N SER A 116 -2.71 9.55 -18.37
CA SER A 116 -1.68 9.64 -19.43
C SER A 116 -1.41 8.32 -20.16
N GLN A 117 -1.63 7.19 -19.49
CA GLN A 117 -1.15 5.85 -19.87
C GLN A 117 0.35 5.82 -20.21
N ASN A 118 1.14 6.79 -19.74
CA ASN A 118 2.53 6.96 -20.12
C ASN A 118 3.48 6.52 -19.00
N LEU A 119 4.04 5.33 -19.15
CA LEU A 119 4.98 4.74 -18.18
C LEU A 119 6.27 5.54 -18.03
N THR A 120 6.73 6.25 -19.07
CA THR A 120 7.95 7.05 -19.02
C THR A 120 7.79 8.27 -18.10
N THR A 121 6.63 8.92 -18.13
CA THR A 121 6.35 10.11 -17.30
C THR A 121 5.68 9.76 -15.97
N LEU A 122 5.25 8.52 -15.77
CA LEU A 122 4.49 8.09 -14.60
C LEU A 122 5.18 8.43 -13.26
N PRO A 123 6.51 8.24 -13.06
CA PRO A 123 7.17 8.65 -11.82
C PRO A 123 7.07 10.16 -11.55
N GLN A 124 7.20 10.99 -12.59
CA GLN A 124 7.15 12.44 -12.46
C GLN A 124 5.71 12.93 -12.21
N ASP A 125 4.72 12.35 -12.89
CA ASP A 125 3.30 12.68 -12.66
C ASP A 125 2.88 12.25 -11.23
N PHE A 126 3.28 11.05 -10.80
CA PHE A 126 3.08 10.62 -9.42
C PHE A 126 3.72 11.59 -8.42
N ALA A 127 4.99 12.00 -8.63
CA ALA A 127 5.68 12.96 -7.76
C ALA A 127 4.95 14.32 -7.70
N SER A 128 4.48 14.82 -8.85
CA SER A 128 3.69 16.05 -8.93
C SER A 128 2.40 15.95 -8.13
N ARG A 129 1.66 14.86 -8.29
CA ARG A 129 0.41 14.59 -7.56
C ARG A 129 0.64 14.41 -6.07
N LEU A 130 1.74 13.77 -5.68
CA LEU A 130 2.13 13.63 -4.28
C LEU A 130 2.45 14.99 -3.65
N SER A 131 3.13 15.87 -4.39
CA SER A 131 3.36 17.25 -3.94
C SER A 131 2.07 18.03 -3.73
N ILE A 132 1.07 17.85 -4.61
CA ILE A 132 -0.27 18.42 -4.44
C ILE A 132 -0.95 17.81 -3.22
N TRP A 133 -0.92 16.48 -3.08
CA TRP A 133 -1.58 15.76 -1.98
C TRP A 133 -1.10 16.25 -0.63
N ILE A 134 0.20 16.45 -0.41
CA ILE A 134 0.72 16.90 0.91
C ILE A 134 0.07 18.21 1.39
N GLU A 135 -0.31 19.11 0.48
CA GLU A 135 -0.96 20.37 0.83
C GLU A 135 -2.50 20.25 0.78
N GLN A 136 -3.02 19.63 -0.27
CA GLN A 136 -4.42 19.69 -0.67
C GLN A 136 -5.22 18.44 -0.25
N GLY A 137 -4.54 17.31 -0.06
CA GLY A 137 -5.09 15.98 0.14
C GLY A 137 -5.52 15.32 -1.17
N LEU A 138 -6.32 14.25 -1.09
CA LEU A 138 -6.85 13.57 -2.27
C LEU A 138 -8.08 14.32 -2.82
N LEU A 139 -7.82 15.26 -3.73
CA LEU A 139 -8.82 16.17 -4.28
C LEU A 139 -9.98 15.47 -4.98
N ALA A 140 -9.76 14.36 -5.69
CA ALA A 140 -10.83 13.61 -6.35
C ALA A 140 -12.01 13.29 -5.40
N LEU A 141 -11.67 12.96 -4.14
CA LEU A 141 -12.63 12.62 -3.10
C LEU A 141 -12.82 13.72 -2.04
N GLY A 142 -12.13 14.86 -2.17
CA GLY A 142 -12.16 15.96 -1.20
C GLY A 142 -11.62 15.57 0.17
N ARG A 143 -10.69 14.62 0.24
CA ARG A 143 -10.10 14.12 1.49
C ARG A 143 -8.88 14.95 1.87
N PRO A 144 -8.69 15.33 3.15
CA PRO A 144 -7.50 16.05 3.60
C PRO A 144 -6.26 15.13 3.68
N PRO A 145 -5.04 15.69 3.68
CA PRO A 145 -3.80 14.90 3.77
C PRO A 145 -3.52 14.45 5.20
N CYS A 146 -4.14 13.33 5.59
CA CYS A 146 -3.88 12.66 6.86
C CYS A 146 -2.90 11.48 6.65
N GLY A 147 -2.17 11.08 7.69
CA GLY A 147 -1.32 9.88 7.65
C GLY A 147 0.13 10.09 7.17
N ILE A 148 0.47 11.28 6.64
CA ILE A 148 1.80 11.51 6.03
C ILE A 148 3.00 11.02 6.86
N GLY A 149 3.73 10.06 6.30
CA GLY A 149 4.99 9.57 6.86
C GLY A 149 6.10 10.63 6.88
N ARG A 150 6.95 10.59 7.91
CA ARG A 150 8.05 11.55 8.12
C ARG A 150 8.99 11.67 6.92
N LEU A 151 9.35 10.54 6.30
CA LEU A 151 10.26 10.53 5.14
C LEU A 151 9.62 11.23 3.94
N VAL A 152 8.35 10.90 3.62
CA VAL A 152 7.61 11.54 2.52
C VAL A 152 7.54 13.05 2.74
N GLY A 153 7.13 13.49 3.93
CA GLY A 153 7.09 14.91 4.28
C GLY A 153 8.46 15.60 4.16
N GLY A 154 9.54 14.95 4.61
CA GLY A 154 10.88 15.51 4.54
C GLY A 154 11.47 15.64 3.13
N VAL A 155 11.05 14.76 2.21
CA VAL A 155 11.53 14.74 0.82
C VAL A 155 10.70 15.67 -0.08
N VAL A 156 9.38 15.54 -0.03
CA VAL A 156 8.47 16.12 -1.03
C VAL A 156 8.24 17.62 -0.79
N THR A 157 8.33 18.10 0.46
CA THR A 157 8.16 19.54 0.78
C THR A 157 9.36 20.41 0.37
N ARG A 158 10.40 19.82 -0.23
CA ARG A 158 11.57 20.55 -0.71
C ARG A 158 11.25 21.22 -2.05
N SER A 159 11.66 22.49 -2.20
CA SER A 159 11.39 23.26 -3.41
C SER A 159 12.04 22.70 -4.68
N ASP A 160 13.14 21.94 -4.55
CA ASP A 160 13.81 21.26 -5.65
C ASP A 160 13.28 19.84 -5.92
N TYR A 161 12.25 19.39 -5.20
CA TYR A 161 11.70 18.04 -5.31
C TYR A 161 11.24 17.72 -6.74
N LEU A 162 10.40 18.55 -7.33
CA LEU A 162 9.84 18.28 -8.66
C LEU A 162 10.84 18.44 -9.80
N PHE A 163 12.02 19.03 -9.55
CA PHE A 163 13.08 19.12 -10.56
C PHE A 163 13.73 17.75 -10.79
N ASP A 164 14.03 17.02 -9.72
CA ASP A 164 14.53 15.65 -9.76
C ASP A 164 14.14 14.92 -8.46
N PRO A 165 12.97 14.26 -8.43
CA PRO A 165 12.45 13.60 -7.24
C PRO A 165 13.41 12.56 -6.66
N VAL A 166 14.09 11.81 -7.55
CA VAL A 166 15.01 10.74 -7.16
C VAL A 166 16.29 11.33 -6.58
N ALA A 167 16.91 12.30 -7.24
CA ALA A 167 18.09 12.97 -6.69
C ALA A 167 17.77 13.68 -5.38
N ARG A 168 16.54 14.22 -5.24
CA ARG A 168 16.12 14.81 -3.98
C ARG A 168 16.03 13.76 -2.87
N ALA A 169 15.32 12.67 -3.11
CA ALA A 169 15.21 11.56 -2.18
C ALA A 169 16.59 10.98 -1.80
N THR A 170 17.51 10.82 -2.78
CA THR A 170 18.88 10.37 -2.53
C THR A 170 19.62 11.26 -1.56
N LYS A 171 19.54 12.59 -1.73
CA LYS A 171 20.22 13.53 -0.82
C LYS A 171 19.69 13.41 0.62
N GLU A 172 18.37 13.33 0.81
CA GLU A 172 17.78 13.20 2.14
C GLU A 172 18.16 11.85 2.79
N TRP A 173 18.18 10.75 2.02
CA TRP A 173 18.61 9.44 2.49
C TRP A 173 20.09 9.41 2.89
N VAL A 174 20.97 10.04 2.10
CA VAL A 174 22.40 10.20 2.43
C VAL A 174 22.57 11.03 3.71
N ASN A 175 21.85 12.14 3.85
CA ASN A 175 21.88 12.98 5.06
C ASN A 175 21.40 12.22 6.30
N ALA A 176 20.47 11.29 6.14
CA ALA A 176 20.00 10.39 7.20
C ALA A 176 20.93 9.20 7.45
N GLY A 177 22.13 9.18 6.87
CA GLY A 177 23.15 8.16 7.11
C GLY A 177 22.92 6.84 6.40
N ARG A 178 22.11 6.80 5.34
CA ARG A 178 21.90 5.62 4.46
C ARG A 178 21.30 4.38 5.15
N LYS A 179 20.55 4.58 6.23
CA LYS A 179 19.97 3.48 7.04
C LYS A 179 18.46 3.41 7.02
N VAL A 180 17.79 4.48 6.62
CA VAL A 180 16.33 4.62 6.71
C VAL A 180 15.67 3.88 5.55
N ALA A 181 14.98 2.77 5.83
CA ALA A 181 14.22 1.98 4.86
C ALA A 181 12.77 1.75 5.31
N PRO A 182 11.92 2.78 5.25
CA PRO A 182 10.53 2.65 5.64
C PRO A 182 9.67 2.07 4.50
N ASN A 183 8.51 1.53 4.84
CA ASN A 183 7.55 0.87 3.94
C ASN A 183 6.71 1.81 3.06
N GLY A 184 6.85 3.14 3.20
CA GLY A 184 5.98 4.11 2.51
C GLY A 184 5.93 4.01 0.99
N SER A 185 6.96 3.48 0.32
CA SER A 185 6.90 3.17 -1.11
C SER A 185 6.17 1.86 -1.42
N LEU A 186 6.32 0.83 -0.58
CA LEU A 186 5.73 -0.50 -0.76
C LEU A 186 4.20 -0.44 -0.67
N MET A 187 3.66 0.34 0.26
CA MET A 187 2.22 0.40 0.54
C MET A 187 1.36 0.77 -0.67
N ARG A 188 1.95 1.52 -1.61
CA ARG A 188 1.24 2.17 -2.73
C ARG A 188 1.58 1.64 -4.12
N THR A 189 2.50 0.68 -4.24
CA THR A 189 2.98 0.21 -5.56
C THR A 189 2.12 -0.87 -6.19
N HIS A 190 1.19 -1.46 -5.44
CA HIS A 190 0.37 -2.58 -5.91
C HIS A 190 -0.42 -2.32 -7.23
N PRO A 191 -0.87 -1.09 -7.58
CA PRO A 191 -1.48 -0.84 -8.90
C PRO A 191 -0.54 -1.09 -10.07
N ILE A 192 0.78 -0.95 -9.87
CA ILE A 192 1.79 -1.26 -10.91
C ILE A 192 1.77 -2.74 -11.25
N GLY A 193 1.45 -3.64 -10.31
CA GLY A 193 1.29 -5.07 -10.59
C GLY A 193 0.19 -5.35 -11.61
N VAL A 194 -0.92 -4.59 -11.52
CA VAL A 194 -2.03 -4.64 -12.49
C VAL A 194 -1.62 -4.04 -13.84
N ILE A 195 -0.96 -2.87 -13.83
CA ILE A 195 -0.40 -2.25 -15.03
C ILE A 195 0.58 -3.19 -15.74
N GLY A 196 1.39 -3.91 -14.96
CA GLY A 196 2.41 -4.85 -15.41
C GLY A 196 1.89 -6.14 -16.01
N VAL A 197 0.57 -6.43 -15.97
CA VAL A 197 -0.02 -7.59 -16.64
C VAL A 197 0.31 -7.59 -18.14
N GLY A 198 0.37 -6.42 -18.75
CA GLY A 198 0.75 -6.21 -20.16
C GLY A 198 2.23 -5.91 -20.38
N LEU A 199 3.12 -6.22 -19.42
CA LEU A 199 4.57 -5.98 -19.48
C LEU A 199 5.36 -7.27 -19.19
N HIS A 200 6.62 -7.30 -19.59
CA HIS A 200 7.57 -8.29 -19.08
C HIS A 200 7.89 -8.02 -17.59
N GLU A 201 8.38 -9.05 -16.90
CA GLU A 201 8.66 -9.00 -15.45
C GLU A 201 9.62 -7.84 -15.09
N GLU A 202 10.77 -7.74 -15.77
CA GLU A 202 11.73 -6.67 -15.52
C GLU A 202 11.21 -5.27 -15.86
N GLU A 203 10.33 -5.13 -16.84
CA GLU A 203 9.72 -3.84 -17.18
C GLU A 203 8.81 -3.38 -16.05
N ALA A 204 8.02 -4.28 -15.47
CA ALA A 204 7.20 -3.99 -14.29
C ALA A 204 8.09 -3.60 -13.09
N TRP A 205 9.23 -4.26 -12.89
CA TRP A 205 10.20 -3.87 -11.85
C TRP A 205 10.83 -2.51 -12.09
N ARG A 206 11.14 -2.14 -13.34
CA ARG A 206 11.61 -0.77 -13.66
C ARG A 206 10.56 0.28 -13.31
N VAL A 207 9.27 0.02 -13.58
CA VAL A 207 8.20 0.94 -13.18
C VAL A 207 8.10 1.04 -11.65
N ALA A 208 8.13 -0.10 -10.94
CA ALA A 208 8.12 -0.14 -9.49
C ALA A 208 9.28 0.65 -8.86
N ALA A 209 10.50 0.43 -9.34
CA ALA A 209 11.69 1.13 -8.90
C ALA A 209 11.62 2.63 -9.24
N GLY A 210 11.19 2.98 -10.45
CA GLY A 210 11.05 4.37 -10.90
C GLY A 210 10.10 5.17 -10.01
N VAL A 211 8.91 4.64 -9.74
CA VAL A 211 7.91 5.29 -8.89
C VAL A 211 8.33 5.28 -7.42
N GLY A 212 8.80 4.15 -6.87
CA GLY A 212 9.19 4.05 -5.46
C GLY A 212 10.31 5.02 -5.07
N ARG A 213 11.34 5.12 -5.92
CA ARG A 213 12.53 5.96 -5.71
C ARG A 213 12.26 7.47 -5.79
N THR A 214 11.08 7.89 -6.22
CA THR A 214 10.66 9.30 -6.11
C THR A 214 10.59 9.79 -4.67
N THR A 215 10.66 8.89 -3.67
CA THR A 215 10.73 9.26 -2.25
C THR A 215 11.65 8.32 -1.46
N HIS A 216 11.61 7.01 -1.74
CA HIS A 216 12.33 5.98 -0.99
C HIS A 216 13.41 5.36 -1.88
N VAL A 217 14.63 5.88 -1.81
CA VAL A 217 15.74 5.39 -2.64
C VAL A 217 16.46 4.20 -2.06
N ASP A 218 16.25 3.87 -0.78
CA ASP A 218 16.95 2.77 -0.12
C ASP A 218 16.77 1.46 -0.92
N PRO A 219 17.84 0.69 -1.17
CA PRO A 219 17.77 -0.56 -1.95
C PRO A 219 16.72 -1.54 -1.42
N ARG A 220 16.54 -1.62 -0.10
CA ARG A 220 15.56 -2.52 0.52
C ARG A 220 14.13 -2.11 0.19
N CYS A 221 13.86 -0.81 0.15
CA CYS A 221 12.57 -0.27 -0.29
C CYS A 221 12.30 -0.59 -1.77
N THR A 222 13.32 -0.40 -2.62
CA THR A 222 13.22 -0.70 -4.05
C THR A 222 12.95 -2.18 -4.30
N LEU A 223 13.69 -3.07 -3.64
CA LEU A 223 13.49 -4.52 -3.73
C LEU A 223 12.09 -4.93 -3.30
N ALA A 224 11.60 -4.40 -2.16
CA ALA A 224 10.26 -4.72 -1.69
C ALA A 224 9.16 -4.32 -2.68
N CYS A 225 9.29 -3.15 -3.32
CA CYS A 225 8.37 -2.72 -4.37
C CYS A 225 8.43 -3.66 -5.59
N CYS A 226 9.63 -4.07 -6.02
CA CYS A 226 9.80 -5.00 -7.13
C CYS A 226 9.18 -6.37 -6.84
N ILE A 227 9.38 -6.91 -5.65
CA ILE A 227 8.77 -8.17 -5.22
C ILE A 227 7.25 -8.05 -5.22
N SER A 228 6.68 -7.05 -4.53
CA SER A 228 5.23 -6.90 -4.45
C SER A 228 4.58 -6.76 -5.83
N VAL A 229 5.13 -5.91 -6.69
CA VAL A 229 4.65 -5.73 -8.07
C VAL A 229 4.81 -7.00 -8.90
N GLY A 230 5.96 -7.68 -8.82
CA GLY A 230 6.23 -8.91 -9.54
C GLY A 230 5.28 -10.03 -9.13
N VAL A 231 5.05 -10.21 -7.82
CA VAL A 231 4.13 -11.22 -7.29
C VAL A 231 2.70 -10.96 -7.76
N ILE A 232 2.20 -9.72 -7.67
CA ILE A 232 0.86 -9.38 -8.17
C ILE A 232 0.76 -9.68 -9.66
N ARG A 233 1.70 -9.18 -10.46
CA ARG A 233 1.77 -9.46 -11.91
C ARG A 233 1.77 -10.97 -12.18
N GLY A 234 2.59 -11.73 -11.47
CA GLY A 234 2.75 -13.17 -11.64
C GLY A 234 1.48 -13.94 -11.28
N ILE A 235 0.80 -13.58 -10.19
CA ILE A 235 -0.49 -14.17 -9.80
C ILE A 235 -1.55 -13.90 -10.86
N LEU A 236 -1.61 -12.66 -11.37
CA LEU A 236 -2.59 -12.25 -12.38
C LEU A 236 -2.35 -12.96 -13.73
N ARG A 237 -1.10 -13.23 -14.08
CA ARG A 237 -0.73 -13.93 -15.31
C ARG A 237 -0.71 -15.46 -15.18
N GLY A 238 -0.93 -16.00 -13.99
CA GLY A 238 -0.82 -17.44 -13.71
C GLY A 238 0.64 -17.96 -13.77
N GLU A 239 1.61 -17.08 -13.59
CA GLU A 239 3.05 -17.39 -13.52
C GLU A 239 3.49 -17.71 -12.07
N VAL A 240 2.70 -17.28 -11.08
CA VAL A 240 2.86 -17.65 -9.67
C VAL A 240 1.63 -18.42 -9.22
N ASN A 241 1.77 -19.73 -9.10
CA ASN A 241 0.68 -20.65 -8.73
C ASN A 241 0.90 -21.29 -7.36
N ASP A 242 2.10 -21.18 -6.79
CA ASP A 242 2.41 -21.69 -5.46
C ASP A 242 3.62 -21.03 -4.80
N GLU A 243 3.98 -21.56 -3.64
CA GLU A 243 5.10 -21.08 -2.83
C GLU A 243 6.46 -21.24 -3.53
N ASN A 244 6.65 -22.25 -4.40
CA ASN A 244 7.90 -22.41 -5.13
C ASN A 244 8.03 -21.34 -6.21
N ASP A 245 6.96 -21.06 -6.95
CA ASP A 245 6.95 -19.98 -7.94
C ASP A 245 7.17 -18.61 -7.26
N LEU A 246 6.54 -18.42 -6.10
CA LEU A 246 6.71 -17.23 -5.26
C LEU A 246 8.18 -17.05 -4.83
N ASP A 247 8.79 -18.12 -4.32
CA ASP A 247 10.19 -18.13 -3.91
C ASP A 247 11.13 -17.83 -5.07
N ALA A 248 10.90 -18.47 -6.21
CA ALA A 248 11.69 -18.24 -7.41
C ALA A 248 11.58 -16.78 -7.89
N LEU A 249 10.40 -16.16 -7.82
CA LEU A 249 10.21 -14.76 -8.20
C LEU A 249 10.96 -13.82 -7.24
N MET A 250 10.87 -14.06 -5.93
CA MET A 250 11.56 -13.23 -4.93
C MET A 250 13.09 -13.26 -5.11
N GLU A 251 13.67 -14.44 -5.38
CA GLU A 251 15.10 -14.55 -5.66
C GLU A 251 15.48 -13.86 -6.98
N ARG A 252 14.69 -14.01 -8.05
CA ARG A 252 14.94 -13.27 -9.31
C ARG A 252 14.89 -11.76 -9.10
N ALA A 253 13.94 -11.25 -8.32
CA ALA A 253 13.85 -9.82 -8.01
C ALA A 253 15.06 -9.35 -7.18
N PHE A 254 15.52 -10.16 -6.22
CA PHE A 254 16.72 -9.88 -5.42
C PHE A 254 17.97 -9.81 -6.31
N GLU A 255 18.17 -10.80 -7.17
CA GLU A 255 19.27 -10.86 -8.12
C GLU A 255 19.23 -9.70 -9.11
N TRP A 256 18.04 -9.38 -9.63
CA TRP A 256 17.84 -8.27 -10.55
C TRP A 256 18.22 -6.93 -9.91
N VAL A 257 17.75 -6.63 -8.69
CA VAL A 257 18.11 -5.38 -7.99
C VAL A 257 19.62 -5.32 -7.70
N CYS A 258 20.22 -6.43 -7.25
CA CYS A 258 21.68 -6.53 -7.07
C CYS A 258 22.46 -6.22 -8.36
N ALA A 259 21.96 -6.68 -9.51
CA ALA A 259 22.58 -6.50 -10.81
C ALA A 259 22.45 -5.06 -11.36
N GLN A 260 21.65 -4.19 -10.73
CA GLN A 260 21.51 -2.78 -11.12
C GLN A 260 22.31 -1.87 -10.16
N PRO A 261 23.50 -1.36 -10.54
CA PRO A 261 24.33 -0.53 -9.65
C PRO A 261 23.61 0.67 -9.05
N ASN A 262 22.73 1.31 -9.82
CA ASN A 262 21.94 2.47 -9.36
C ASN A 262 20.83 2.14 -8.36
N LEU A 263 20.35 0.90 -8.35
CA LEU A 263 19.29 0.48 -7.44
C LEU A 263 19.90 -0.04 -6.15
N ALA A 264 20.97 -0.82 -6.23
CA ALA A 264 21.67 -1.34 -5.07
C ALA A 264 22.61 -0.32 -4.39
N ASN A 265 23.09 0.70 -5.11
CA ASN A 265 23.91 1.79 -4.57
C ASN A 265 23.46 3.18 -5.12
N PRO A 266 22.34 3.73 -4.62
CA PRO A 266 21.68 4.90 -5.21
C PRO A 266 22.51 6.19 -5.24
N ASP A 267 23.48 6.33 -4.36
CA ASP A 267 24.37 7.48 -4.26
C ASP A 267 25.76 7.23 -4.87
N SER A 268 25.97 6.07 -5.49
CA SER A 268 27.24 5.67 -6.11
C SER A 268 28.43 5.74 -5.14
N ASP A 269 28.21 5.38 -3.88
CA ASP A 269 29.26 5.31 -2.85
C ASP A 269 30.37 4.33 -3.27
N PRO A 270 31.61 4.81 -3.48
CA PRO A 270 32.70 3.99 -4.03
C PRO A 270 33.23 2.95 -3.02
N ASP A 271 32.94 3.11 -1.73
CA ASP A 271 33.43 2.20 -0.68
C ASP A 271 32.61 0.90 -0.62
N ILE A 272 31.50 0.82 -1.35
CA ILE A 272 30.67 -0.37 -1.44
C ILE A 272 31.04 -1.19 -2.67
N VAL A 273 31.73 -2.30 -2.41
CA VAL A 273 32.12 -3.28 -3.43
C VAL A 273 31.07 -4.39 -3.57
N ASP A 274 30.47 -4.82 -2.47
CA ASP A 274 29.40 -5.83 -2.45
C ASP A 274 28.03 -5.17 -2.29
N LEU A 275 27.29 -5.14 -3.41
CA LEU A 275 25.96 -4.58 -3.50
C LEU A 275 24.90 -5.42 -2.76
N SER A 276 25.11 -6.73 -2.62
CA SER A 276 24.21 -7.58 -1.84
C SER A 276 24.27 -7.25 -0.35
N GLY A 277 25.44 -6.79 0.10
CA GLY A 277 25.67 -6.24 1.44
C GLY A 277 24.82 -4.99 1.74
N ARG A 278 24.38 -4.21 0.74
CA ARG A 278 23.44 -3.08 0.93
C ARG A 278 21.99 -3.54 1.12
N LEU A 279 21.62 -4.69 0.56
CA LEU A 279 20.28 -5.27 0.67
C LEU A 279 20.08 -6.10 1.94
N HIS A 280 21.16 -6.36 2.69
CA HIS A 280 21.17 -7.12 3.94
C HIS A 280 20.48 -8.48 3.78
N ARG A 281 21.09 -9.41 3.03
CA ARG A 281 20.51 -10.73 2.72
C ARG A 281 20.02 -11.49 3.96
N GLU A 282 20.70 -11.33 5.09
CA GLU A 282 20.32 -11.93 6.37
C GLU A 282 19.01 -11.35 6.91
N ASP A 283 18.86 -10.02 6.90
CA ASP A 283 17.59 -9.35 7.28
C ASP A 283 16.47 -9.72 6.32
N PHE A 284 16.75 -9.74 5.01
CA PHE A 284 15.78 -10.15 3.99
C PHE A 284 15.28 -11.56 4.28
N THR A 285 16.19 -12.51 4.47
CA THR A 285 15.84 -13.91 4.78
C THR A 285 15.03 -14.01 6.07
N ARG A 286 15.45 -13.31 7.14
CA ARG A 286 14.77 -13.32 8.43
C ARG A 286 13.31 -12.93 8.34
N TYR A 287 13.01 -11.84 7.65
CA TYR A 287 11.65 -11.28 7.64
C TYR A 287 10.80 -11.83 6.49
N VAL A 288 11.35 -11.97 5.29
CA VAL A 288 10.57 -12.36 4.08
C VAL A 288 10.22 -13.85 4.06
N TYR A 289 11.00 -14.68 4.76
CA TYR A 289 10.73 -16.12 4.94
C TYR A 289 10.23 -16.47 6.34
N ALA A 290 9.66 -15.50 7.07
CA ALA A 290 9.03 -15.75 8.35
C ALA A 290 7.88 -16.77 8.22
N ASN A 291 7.70 -17.62 9.24
CA ASN A 291 6.67 -18.66 9.23
C ASN A 291 5.43 -18.25 10.03
N ARG A 292 5.57 -17.27 10.93
CA ARG A 292 4.52 -16.76 11.80
C ARG A 292 4.58 -15.24 11.87
N PHE A 293 3.44 -14.59 12.06
CA PHE A 293 3.42 -13.13 12.22
C PHE A 293 4.19 -12.69 13.48
N GLU A 294 4.21 -13.52 14.53
CA GLU A 294 5.01 -13.24 15.74
C GLU A 294 6.50 -13.07 15.45
N ASP A 295 7.04 -13.81 14.47
CA ASP A 295 8.48 -13.80 14.14
C ASP A 295 8.91 -12.45 13.52
N LEU A 296 7.94 -11.66 13.05
CA LEU A 296 8.18 -10.36 12.42
C LEU A 296 8.31 -9.23 13.43
N GLU A 297 7.84 -9.42 14.66
CA GLU A 297 7.88 -8.41 15.74
C GLU A 297 7.32 -7.05 15.25
N LEU A 298 6.08 -7.06 14.70
CA LEU A 298 5.52 -5.90 13.99
C LEU A 298 5.30 -4.68 14.89
N ASP A 299 5.11 -4.86 16.20
CA ASP A 299 4.92 -3.81 17.19
C ASP A 299 6.23 -3.31 17.87
N ASP A 300 7.38 -3.75 17.37
CA ASP A 300 8.70 -3.23 17.76
C ASP A 300 8.82 -1.74 17.42
N ARG A 301 8.85 -0.92 18.48
CA ARG A 301 8.83 0.55 18.39
C ARG A 301 10.00 1.15 17.63
N ASP A 302 11.15 0.48 17.60
CA ASP A 302 12.35 1.02 16.95
C ASP A 302 12.34 0.75 15.43
N LYS A 303 11.54 -0.21 14.97
CA LYS A 303 11.49 -0.67 13.58
C LYS A 303 10.07 -0.83 13.03
N ILE A 304 9.11 -0.11 13.60
CA ILE A 304 7.68 -0.25 13.31
C ILE A 304 7.38 -0.17 11.80
N GLY A 305 7.90 0.85 11.12
CA GLY A 305 7.73 1.05 9.67
C GLY A 305 8.79 0.38 8.79
N TYR A 306 9.58 -0.59 9.31
CA TYR A 306 10.66 -1.20 8.52
C TYR A 306 10.13 -2.01 7.34
N VAL A 307 10.62 -1.73 6.13
CA VAL A 307 10.05 -2.27 4.90
C VAL A 307 10.04 -3.80 4.81
N TYR A 308 11.07 -4.50 5.32
CA TYR A 308 11.08 -5.97 5.28
C TYR A 308 10.11 -6.62 6.26
N LYS A 309 9.77 -5.95 7.39
CA LYS A 309 8.70 -6.44 8.27
C LYS A 309 7.34 -6.38 7.55
N CYS A 310 7.08 -5.26 6.88
CA CYS A 310 5.88 -5.08 6.07
C CYS A 310 5.81 -6.07 4.90
N LEU A 311 6.89 -6.18 4.10
CA LEU A 311 6.95 -7.15 3.01
C LEU A 311 6.79 -8.60 3.52
N GLY A 312 7.49 -8.95 4.60
CA GLY A 312 7.40 -10.28 5.22
C GLY A 312 5.99 -10.61 5.67
N SER A 313 5.27 -9.63 6.25
CA SER A 313 3.86 -9.81 6.61
C SER A 313 2.97 -10.08 5.40
N ALA A 314 3.18 -9.36 4.30
CA ALA A 314 2.42 -9.55 3.07
C ALA A 314 2.70 -10.90 2.41
N ILE A 315 3.97 -11.32 2.36
CA ILE A 315 4.37 -12.62 1.82
C ILE A 315 3.85 -13.77 2.68
N LEU A 316 3.93 -13.66 4.00
CA LEU A 316 3.37 -14.67 4.90
C LEU A 316 1.85 -14.78 4.77
N ALA A 317 1.13 -13.65 4.70
CA ALA A 317 -0.32 -13.65 4.46
C ALA A 317 -0.67 -14.36 3.14
N LEU A 318 0.08 -14.09 2.06
CA LEU A 318 -0.08 -14.77 0.79
C LEU A 318 0.16 -16.28 0.90
N ARG A 319 1.24 -16.72 1.56
CA ARG A 319 1.52 -18.15 1.78
C ARG A 319 0.40 -18.85 2.54
N LEU A 320 -0.13 -18.22 3.59
CA LEU A 320 -1.26 -18.74 4.34
C LEU A 320 -2.49 -18.89 3.43
N GLY A 321 -2.76 -17.91 2.57
CA GLY A 321 -3.81 -17.98 1.54
C GLY A 321 -3.59 -19.13 0.55
N MET A 322 -2.37 -19.29 0.02
CA MET A 322 -2.01 -20.39 -0.89
C MET A 322 -2.25 -21.75 -0.24
N ARG A 323 -1.78 -21.95 1.00
CA ARG A 323 -1.97 -23.19 1.77
C ARG A 323 -3.46 -23.47 2.03
N ALA A 324 -4.22 -22.45 2.44
CA ALA A 324 -5.65 -22.57 2.70
C ALA A 324 -6.45 -22.98 1.46
N THR A 325 -6.06 -22.47 0.28
CA THR A 325 -6.70 -22.83 -1.00
C THR A 325 -6.26 -24.19 -1.57
N ARG A 326 -5.01 -24.62 -1.34
CA ARG A 326 -4.48 -25.91 -1.83
C ARG A 326 -4.96 -27.12 -1.04
N ASN A 327 -5.21 -26.98 0.25
CA ASN A 327 -5.57 -28.10 1.13
C ASN A 327 -7.00 -28.64 0.91
N GLN A 328 -7.70 -28.20 -0.13
CA GLN A 328 -9.08 -28.57 -0.42
C GLN A 328 -9.12 -29.56 -1.59
N GLN A 329 -9.07 -30.88 -1.34
CA GLN A 329 -9.29 -31.92 -2.35
C GLN A 329 -10.72 -31.86 -2.94
N GLY A 330 -11.00 -30.86 -3.78
CA GLY A 330 -12.28 -30.67 -4.47
C GLY A 330 -13.37 -29.94 -3.67
N ALA A 331 -13.06 -29.41 -2.48
CA ALA A 331 -13.98 -28.56 -1.72
C ALA A 331 -13.80 -27.08 -2.08
N LEU A 332 -14.88 -26.28 -1.98
CA LEU A 332 -14.76 -24.83 -2.12
C LEU A 332 -13.96 -24.27 -0.92
N PRO A 333 -13.05 -23.30 -1.15
CA PRO A 333 -12.35 -22.64 -0.06
C PRO A 333 -13.34 -21.96 0.89
N PRO A 334 -13.06 -21.91 2.21
CA PRO A 334 -13.84 -21.09 3.14
C PRO A 334 -13.89 -19.63 2.69
N ASP A 335 -15.05 -19.00 2.83
CA ASP A 335 -15.25 -17.58 2.51
C ASP A 335 -14.58 -16.63 3.53
N SER A 336 -14.08 -17.18 4.65
CA SER A 336 -13.39 -16.43 5.70
C SER A 336 -11.87 -16.32 5.53
N ILE A 337 -11.24 -16.97 4.53
CA ILE A 337 -9.76 -17.02 4.42
C ILE A 337 -9.14 -15.62 4.46
N PHE A 338 -9.70 -14.67 3.70
CA PHE A 338 -9.19 -13.29 3.70
C PHE A 338 -9.36 -12.64 5.07
N GLU A 339 -10.56 -12.71 5.66
CA GLU A 339 -10.85 -12.09 6.96
C GLU A 339 -9.96 -12.65 8.07
N ASP A 340 -9.85 -13.97 8.16
CA ASP A 340 -9.13 -14.65 9.23
C ASP A 340 -7.64 -14.24 9.20
N ILE A 341 -6.99 -14.38 8.04
CA ILE A 341 -5.56 -14.05 7.88
C ILE A 341 -5.31 -12.55 8.14
N MET A 342 -6.16 -11.68 7.60
CA MET A 342 -6.01 -10.23 7.79
C MET A 342 -6.25 -9.83 9.24
N ALA A 343 -7.23 -10.44 9.92
CA ALA A 343 -7.47 -10.20 11.33
C ALA A 343 -6.31 -10.69 12.20
N ASP A 344 -5.69 -11.85 11.91
CA ASP A 344 -4.45 -12.28 12.58
C ASP A 344 -3.34 -11.24 12.44
N LEU A 345 -3.08 -10.78 11.21
CA LEU A 345 -2.04 -9.79 10.94
C LEU A 345 -2.29 -8.46 11.66
N ILE A 346 -3.50 -7.91 11.53
CA ILE A 346 -3.86 -6.60 12.08
C ILE A 346 -3.77 -6.63 13.61
N MET A 347 -4.07 -7.77 14.24
CA MET A 347 -4.00 -7.92 15.68
C MET A 347 -2.57 -7.95 16.24
N GLU A 348 -1.54 -8.11 15.41
CA GLU A 348 -0.15 -7.89 15.83
C GLU A 348 0.12 -6.42 16.20
N GLY A 349 -0.71 -5.48 15.72
CA GLY A 349 -0.48 -4.05 15.91
C GLY A 349 0.72 -3.54 15.11
N GLY A 350 1.42 -2.55 15.66
CA GLY A 350 2.54 -1.91 14.95
C GLY A 350 2.04 -1.05 13.80
N ASP A 351 2.69 -1.12 12.64
CA ASP A 351 2.29 -0.37 11.44
C ASP A 351 1.16 -1.09 10.67
N ALA A 352 0.04 -1.31 11.37
CA ALA A 352 -0.97 -2.28 10.99
C ALA A 352 -1.76 -1.89 9.73
N ASP A 353 -1.98 -0.61 9.46
CA ASP A 353 -2.58 -0.10 8.22
C ASP A 353 -1.69 -0.42 7.01
N THR A 354 -0.40 -0.10 7.07
CA THR A 354 0.53 -0.41 5.97
C THR A 354 0.79 -1.90 5.78
N ASN A 355 0.97 -2.65 6.88
CA ASN A 355 1.06 -4.10 6.82
C ASN A 355 -0.21 -4.69 6.20
N GLY A 356 -1.38 -4.19 6.60
CA GLY A 356 -2.67 -4.55 6.05
C GLY A 356 -2.78 -4.20 4.56
N ALA A 357 -2.39 -3.00 4.15
CA ALA A 357 -2.45 -2.55 2.76
C ALA A 357 -1.62 -3.43 1.83
N ALA A 358 -0.39 -3.76 2.23
CA ALA A 358 0.50 -4.63 1.47
C ALA A 358 0.01 -6.08 1.43
N ALA A 359 -0.38 -6.64 2.57
CA ALA A 359 -0.90 -8.02 2.66
C ALA A 359 -2.23 -8.19 1.92
N GLY A 360 -3.15 -7.24 2.10
CA GLY A 360 -4.45 -7.21 1.44
C GLY A 360 -4.33 -7.13 -0.08
N ALA A 361 -3.32 -6.43 -0.60
CA ALA A 361 -3.03 -6.39 -2.03
C ALA A 361 -2.65 -7.77 -2.59
N LEU A 362 -1.71 -8.48 -1.94
CA LEU A 362 -1.25 -9.79 -2.39
C LEU A 362 -2.31 -10.88 -2.19
N LEU A 363 -2.91 -10.94 -1.00
CA LEU A 363 -3.92 -11.93 -0.64
C LEU A 363 -5.20 -11.71 -1.47
N GLY A 364 -5.58 -10.45 -1.70
CA GLY A 364 -6.69 -10.08 -2.57
C GLY A 364 -6.44 -10.44 -4.03
N ALA A 365 -5.22 -10.25 -4.56
CA ALA A 365 -4.84 -10.72 -5.90
C ALA A 365 -4.88 -12.26 -6.03
N TRP A 366 -4.58 -12.97 -4.93
CA TRP A 366 -4.64 -14.43 -4.91
C TRP A 366 -6.09 -14.94 -4.90
N LEU A 367 -6.90 -14.49 -3.94
CA LEU A 367 -8.25 -14.99 -3.67
C LEU A 367 -9.33 -14.42 -4.59
N GLY A 368 -9.20 -13.14 -4.97
CA GLY A 368 -10.20 -12.41 -5.74
C GLY A 368 -11.25 -11.67 -4.91
N TYR A 369 -11.93 -10.70 -5.54
CA TYR A 369 -12.93 -9.83 -4.93
C TYR A 369 -14.13 -10.60 -4.36
N SER A 370 -14.49 -11.69 -5.03
CA SER A 370 -15.56 -12.60 -4.60
C SER A 370 -15.35 -13.14 -3.18
N GLN A 371 -14.09 -13.35 -2.77
CA GLN A 371 -13.68 -13.87 -1.46
C GLN A 371 -13.43 -12.79 -0.40
N LEU A 372 -13.58 -11.50 -0.74
CA LEU A 372 -13.45 -10.43 0.25
C LEU A 372 -14.68 -10.38 1.18
N PRO A 373 -14.53 -10.09 2.48
CA PRO A 373 -15.63 -10.15 3.45
C PRO A 373 -16.72 -9.11 3.15
N PRO A 374 -18.00 -9.50 3.04
CA PRO A 374 -19.09 -8.57 2.70
C PRO A 374 -19.22 -7.39 3.67
N HIS A 375 -19.13 -7.62 4.97
CA HIS A 375 -19.21 -6.59 6.02
C HIS A 375 -17.98 -5.66 6.06
N TRP A 376 -16.93 -5.96 5.31
CA TRP A 376 -15.82 -5.04 5.06
C TRP A 376 -16.03 -4.31 3.74
N LYS A 377 -16.11 -5.05 2.63
CA LYS A 377 -16.15 -4.45 1.28
C LYS A 377 -17.38 -3.61 1.00
N ASN A 378 -18.53 -3.91 1.62
CA ASN A 378 -19.75 -3.12 1.44
C ASN A 378 -19.77 -1.87 2.34
N GLY A 379 -18.97 -1.85 3.41
CA GLY A 379 -18.86 -0.72 4.34
C GLY A 379 -17.73 0.25 4.00
N LEU A 380 -16.80 -0.15 3.14
CA LEU A 380 -15.65 0.67 2.74
C LEU A 380 -16.12 1.99 2.11
N LYS A 381 -15.68 3.12 2.69
CA LYS A 381 -16.02 4.46 2.19
C LYS A 381 -15.50 4.65 0.77
N HIS A 382 -16.27 5.28 -0.10
CA HIS A 382 -15.92 5.51 -1.52
C HIS A 382 -15.70 4.25 -2.38
N ARG A 383 -16.14 3.06 -1.91
CA ARG A 383 -15.99 1.79 -2.63
C ARG A 383 -16.48 1.82 -4.08
N ASP A 384 -17.64 2.39 -4.35
CA ASP A 384 -18.18 2.39 -5.73
C ASP A 384 -17.37 3.28 -6.68
N TRP A 385 -16.83 4.40 -6.18
CA TRP A 385 -15.90 5.25 -6.93
C TRP A 385 -14.61 4.49 -7.22
N LEU A 386 -14.05 3.81 -6.21
CA LEU A 386 -12.84 3.00 -6.38
C LEU A 386 -13.07 1.86 -7.39
N ALA A 387 -14.22 1.17 -7.32
CA ALA A 387 -14.60 0.13 -8.26
C ALA A 387 -14.69 0.64 -9.70
N ASN A 388 -15.20 1.87 -9.91
CA ASN A 388 -15.21 2.51 -11.22
C ASN A 388 -13.78 2.75 -11.74
N LYS A 389 -12.87 3.29 -10.91
CA LYS A 389 -11.47 3.50 -11.29
C LYS A 389 -10.73 2.19 -11.60
N ILE A 390 -11.06 1.10 -10.89
CA ILE A 390 -10.55 -0.24 -11.22
C ILE A 390 -11.05 -0.69 -12.60
N GLY A 391 -12.33 -0.50 -12.92
CA GLY A 391 -12.87 -0.82 -14.25
C GLY A 391 -12.17 -0.06 -15.38
N ARG A 392 -11.85 1.22 -15.14
CA ARG A 392 -11.05 2.03 -16.08
C ARG A 392 -9.62 1.52 -16.21
N LEU A 393 -8.99 1.11 -15.11
CA LEU A 393 -7.66 0.51 -15.13
C LEU A 393 -7.64 -0.79 -15.95
N ILE A 394 -8.62 -1.68 -15.75
CA ILE A 394 -8.79 -2.93 -16.52
C ILE A 394 -8.85 -2.65 -18.03
N ARG A 395 -9.58 -1.59 -18.43
CA ARG A 395 -9.62 -1.13 -19.82
C ARG A 395 -8.27 -0.59 -20.29
N ALA A 396 -7.65 0.30 -19.52
CA ALA A 396 -6.37 0.93 -19.85
C ALA A 396 -5.24 -0.08 -20.15
N VAL A 397 -5.22 -1.18 -19.37
CA VAL A 397 -4.23 -2.26 -19.51
C VAL A 397 -4.61 -3.28 -20.58
N GLY A 398 -5.77 -3.14 -21.24
CA GLY A 398 -6.16 -3.96 -22.39
C GLY A 398 -6.81 -5.31 -22.06
N ILE A 399 -7.26 -5.52 -20.82
CA ILE A 399 -7.91 -6.77 -20.41
C ILE A 399 -9.35 -6.86 -20.95
N GLU A 400 -10.06 -5.73 -20.94
CA GLU A 400 -11.43 -5.62 -21.41
C GLU A 400 -11.64 -4.36 -22.25
N GLY A 401 -12.39 -4.50 -23.34
CA GLY A 401 -12.77 -3.37 -24.20
C GLY A 401 -11.60 -2.64 -24.85
N SER A 402 -11.85 -1.40 -25.26
CA SER A 402 -10.83 -0.52 -25.83
C SER A 402 -10.00 0.13 -24.72
N ARG A 403 -8.68 0.21 -24.96
CA ARG A 403 -7.70 0.90 -24.12
C ARG A 403 -7.85 2.42 -24.12
N ALA A 404 -8.48 2.96 -25.17
CA ALA A 404 -8.81 4.38 -25.20
C ALA A 404 -9.79 4.69 -24.06
N LEU A 405 -9.36 5.58 -23.18
CA LEU A 405 -10.17 6.10 -22.09
C LEU A 405 -10.69 7.48 -22.46
N GLU A 406 -11.94 7.72 -22.11
CA GLU A 406 -12.50 9.07 -22.10
C GLU A 406 -11.97 9.82 -20.89
N PHE A 407 -11.73 11.12 -21.05
CA PHE A 407 -11.27 11.97 -19.96
C PHE A 407 -12.32 12.03 -18.84
N GLU A 408 -11.87 11.88 -17.60
CA GLU A 408 -12.68 12.12 -16.41
C GLU A 408 -11.99 13.18 -15.54
N GLU A 409 -12.75 14.21 -15.14
CA GLU A 409 -12.21 15.38 -14.44
C GLU A 409 -11.53 15.02 -13.12
N ASP A 410 -12.04 14.02 -12.41
CA ASP A 410 -11.51 13.56 -11.13
C ASP A 410 -10.17 12.79 -11.25
N GLU A 411 -9.69 12.54 -12.47
CA GLU A 411 -8.37 11.97 -12.76
C GLU A 411 -7.31 13.04 -12.96
N ALA A 412 -7.70 14.30 -13.11
CA ALA A 412 -6.79 15.42 -13.19
C ALA A 412 -6.00 15.61 -11.87
N PRO A 413 -4.83 16.26 -11.89
CA PRO A 413 -4.04 16.51 -10.68
C PRO A 413 -4.79 17.29 -9.59
N ASP A 414 -5.77 18.12 -9.97
CA ASP A 414 -6.63 18.87 -9.06
C ASP A 414 -7.95 18.15 -8.73
N GLY A 415 -8.10 16.89 -9.17
CA GLY A 415 -9.29 16.07 -8.95
C GLY A 415 -10.58 16.67 -9.49
N GLY A 416 -10.52 17.56 -10.48
CA GLY A 416 -11.69 18.23 -11.05
C GLY A 416 -12.33 19.27 -10.14
N ARG A 417 -11.68 19.61 -9.02
CA ARG A 417 -12.20 20.58 -8.03
C ARG A 417 -11.45 21.90 -8.02
N GLY A 418 -10.33 21.98 -8.75
CA GLY A 418 -9.36 23.06 -8.61
C GLY A 418 -8.54 22.95 -7.32
N LEU A 419 -7.43 23.70 -7.27
CA LEU A 419 -6.59 23.79 -6.08
C LEU A 419 -7.17 24.81 -5.10
N MET A 420 -7.23 24.46 -3.81
CA MET A 420 -7.63 25.41 -2.77
C MET A 420 -6.59 26.51 -2.63
N THR A 421 -7.06 27.75 -2.49
CA THR A 421 -6.26 28.90 -2.11
C THR A 421 -5.75 28.77 -0.68
N ARG A 422 -4.74 29.56 -0.32
CA ARG A 422 -4.22 29.59 1.05
C ARG A 422 -5.29 29.85 2.12
N SER A 423 -6.23 30.76 1.84
CA SER A 423 -7.33 31.06 2.78
C SER A 423 -8.29 29.88 2.95
N GLU A 424 -8.52 29.10 1.89
CA GLU A 424 -9.37 27.91 1.94
C GLU A 424 -8.68 26.76 2.67
N LEU A 425 -7.38 26.56 2.46
CA LEU A 425 -6.56 25.61 3.23
C LEU A 425 -6.54 25.96 4.72
N GLU A 426 -6.28 27.22 5.06
CA GLU A 426 -6.29 27.70 6.45
C GLU A 426 -7.65 27.45 7.12
N LYS A 427 -8.75 27.67 6.40
CA LYS A 427 -10.10 27.39 6.88
C LYS A 427 -10.34 25.88 7.08
N ARG A 428 -9.99 25.05 6.09
CA ARG A 428 -10.11 23.58 6.17
C ARG A 428 -9.37 23.03 7.40
N ASP A 429 -8.15 23.51 7.62
CA ASP A 429 -7.30 23.05 8.72
C ASP A 429 -7.84 23.52 10.07
N GLN A 430 -8.34 24.76 10.16
CA GLN A 430 -9.04 25.25 11.36
C GLN A 430 -10.29 24.44 11.67
N ASP A 431 -11.13 24.15 10.67
CA ASP A 431 -12.35 23.35 10.82
C ASP A 431 -12.03 21.92 11.26
N MET A 432 -10.94 21.33 10.75
CA MET A 432 -10.46 20.02 11.18
C MET A 432 -9.99 20.02 12.63
N VAL A 433 -9.18 21.00 13.04
CA VAL A 433 -8.72 21.15 14.43
C VAL A 433 -9.90 21.33 15.38
N TYR A 434 -10.88 22.16 15.01
CA TYR A 434 -12.08 22.37 15.82
C TYR A 434 -12.85 21.07 16.04
N ARG A 435 -13.10 20.29 14.96
CA ARG A 435 -13.77 18.98 15.05
C ARG A 435 -13.02 18.01 15.96
N LEU A 436 -11.69 17.97 15.89
CA LEU A 436 -10.87 17.11 16.76
C LEU A 436 -10.97 17.51 18.23
N LEU A 437 -10.89 18.81 18.53
CA LEU A 437 -11.02 19.34 19.89
C LEU A 437 -12.42 19.06 20.47
N GLU A 438 -13.46 19.15 19.64
CA GLU A 438 -14.82 18.83 20.05
C GLU A 438 -14.98 17.34 20.38
N LYS A 439 -14.47 16.43 19.53
CA LYS A 439 -14.44 14.99 19.82
C LYS A 439 -13.70 14.68 21.12
N ASP A 440 -12.53 15.28 21.32
CA ASP A 440 -11.73 15.11 22.55
C ASP A 440 -12.47 15.63 23.79
N ARG A 441 -13.19 16.75 23.68
CA ARG A 441 -14.02 17.28 24.76
C ARG A 441 -15.15 16.31 25.12
N LEU A 442 -15.90 15.84 24.13
CA LEU A 442 -17.00 14.90 24.32
C LEU A 442 -16.51 13.59 24.98
N ARG A 443 -15.37 13.04 24.53
CA ARG A 443 -14.75 11.86 25.14
C ARG A 443 -14.45 12.09 26.62
N ARG A 444 -13.82 13.22 26.97
CA ARG A 444 -13.51 13.55 28.38
C ARG A 444 -14.78 13.65 29.24
N GLU A 445 -15.84 14.24 28.71
CA GLU A 445 -17.14 14.32 29.39
C GLU A 445 -17.76 12.93 29.62
N GLU A 446 -17.66 12.03 28.65
CA GLU A 446 -18.14 10.65 28.75
C GLU A 446 -17.33 9.82 29.75
N GLU A 447 -16.00 9.92 29.72
CA GLU A 447 -15.12 9.28 30.69
C GLU A 447 -15.42 9.77 32.11
N GLU A 448 -15.63 11.07 32.31
CA GLU A 448 -15.97 11.63 33.61
C GLU A 448 -17.34 11.13 34.09
N LYS A 449 -18.34 11.05 33.21
CA LYS A 449 -19.65 10.45 33.50
C LYS A 449 -19.51 8.98 33.89
N ALA A 450 -18.70 8.21 33.17
CA ALA A 450 -18.44 6.79 33.47
C ALA A 450 -17.76 6.63 34.84
N ARG A 451 -16.70 7.39 35.13
CA ARG A 451 -16.01 7.39 36.43
C ARG A 451 -16.95 7.76 37.58
N LYS A 452 -17.81 8.78 37.40
CA LYS A 452 -18.83 9.16 38.41
C LYS A 452 -19.84 8.05 38.64
N LYS A 453 -20.29 7.36 37.59
CA LYS A 453 -21.23 6.23 37.66
C LYS A 453 -20.61 5.04 38.40
N GLU A 454 -19.35 4.74 38.13
CA GLU A 454 -18.61 3.68 38.82
C GLU A 454 -18.35 4.00 40.29
N GLY A 455 -17.92 5.22 40.61
CA GLY A 455 -17.75 5.68 41.99
C GLY A 455 -19.04 5.59 42.81
N ARG A 456 -20.19 5.93 42.22
CA ARG A 456 -21.52 5.74 42.85
C ARG A 456 -21.85 4.27 43.08
N ARG A 457 -21.49 3.38 42.14
CA ARG A 457 -21.71 1.93 42.26
C ARG A 457 -20.88 1.34 43.40
N ILE A 458 -19.61 1.69 43.51
CA ILE A 458 -18.71 1.24 44.58
C ILE A 458 -19.18 1.76 45.94
N ALA A 459 -19.54 3.05 46.03
CA ALA A 459 -20.07 3.64 47.26
C ALA A 459 -21.41 3.02 47.70
N GLY A 460 -22.25 2.57 46.75
CA GLY A 460 -23.48 1.84 47.04
C GLY A 460 -23.24 0.40 47.53
N TRP A 461 -22.17 -0.24 47.07
CA TRP A 461 -21.75 -1.57 47.53
C TRP A 461 -21.18 -1.54 48.96
N LEU A 462 -20.40 -0.51 49.31
CA LEU A 462 -19.82 -0.33 50.64
C LEU A 462 -20.85 0.08 51.73
N LYS A 463 -22.07 0.44 51.33
CA LYS A 463 -23.18 0.81 52.23
C LYS A 463 -24.18 -0.32 52.47
N ARG A 464 -23.99 -1.48 51.83
CA ARG A 464 -24.70 -2.73 52.13
C ARG A 464 -23.79 -3.63 52.94
#